data_AF-A0A1F8X121-F1
#
_entry.id   AF-A0A1F8X121-F1
#
_cell.length_a   1.000
_cell.length_b   1.000
_cell.length_c   1.000
_cell.angle_alpha   90.00
_cell.angle_beta   90.00
_cell.angle_gamma   90.00
#
_symmetry.space_group_name_H-M   'P 1'
#
loop_
_entity.id
_entity.type
_entity.pdbx_description
1 polymer ?
#
loop_
_entity_poly.entity_id
_entity_poly.type
_entity_poly.pdbx_seq_one_letter_code
_entity_poly.pdbx_strand_id
1 'polypeptide(L)'
;MKRGLKSLLAGAALVAPLLAGGPALAQPTLQLDILNGVYDDTTDTIVATSDQFTLYALLIPDQDTTLADTFYISAAITPKVGPANSDLGSFTFNGTTIDVTADMVYGTAPIEADLTHDPGDLPKHGIFETFYTEFAFTFDPNNTALAYNTQDDAGQGPTPDANGTMYFEDFLVDVSGLDSPYRIHFDAYTKIAVNGDIDIEEFVPPSHDAESGVGNGDHRVPEPGTMALLGAALCMGAVVRRYRL
;
A
#
# COMPACT_ATOMS: atom_id res chain seq x y z
N MET A 1 18.77 -41.14 51.85
CA MET A 1 18.33 -39.92 51.13
C MET A 1 19.51 -39.28 50.42
N LYS A 2 19.57 -39.34 49.09
CA LYS A 2 20.26 -38.40 48.18
C LYS A 2 20.31 -39.00 46.78
N ARG A 3 20.12 -38.14 45.77
CA ARG A 3 20.17 -38.36 44.30
C ARG A 3 18.83 -38.57 43.58
N GLY A 4 17.91 -37.62 43.78
CA GLY A 4 17.01 -37.18 42.71
C GLY A 4 17.46 -35.79 42.23
N LEU A 5 18.39 -35.73 41.27
CA LEU A 5 18.78 -34.45 40.63
C LEU A 5 19.37 -34.64 39.21
N LYS A 6 19.31 -35.86 38.64
CA LYS A 6 19.88 -36.12 37.31
C LYS A 6 18.87 -36.04 36.17
N SER A 7 17.58 -35.90 36.46
CA SER A 7 16.50 -35.84 35.46
C SER A 7 16.02 -34.43 35.13
N LEU A 8 16.50 -33.38 35.81
CA LEU A 8 16.08 -31.99 35.55
C LEU A 8 16.99 -31.22 34.58
N LEU A 9 18.18 -31.72 34.27
CA LEU A 9 19.12 -31.05 33.36
C LEU A 9 18.88 -31.35 31.86
N ALA A 10 18.06 -32.35 31.54
CA ALA A 10 17.72 -32.68 30.15
C ALA A 10 16.55 -31.85 29.58
N GLY A 11 15.77 -31.17 30.43
CA GLY A 11 14.63 -30.34 30.00
C GLY A 11 14.98 -28.89 29.67
N ALA A 12 16.06 -28.35 30.25
CA ALA A 12 16.45 -26.94 30.05
C ALA A 12 17.28 -26.71 28.78
N ALA A 13 17.89 -27.75 28.21
CA ALA A 13 18.75 -27.64 27.03
C ALA A 13 17.98 -27.53 25.69
N LEU A 14 16.66 -27.80 25.68
CA LEU A 14 15.85 -27.75 24.45
C LEU A 14 15.08 -26.43 24.26
N VAL A 15 14.99 -25.58 25.28
CA VAL A 15 14.18 -24.33 25.24
C VAL A 15 15.01 -23.10 24.85
N ALA A 16 16.33 -23.14 25.05
CA ALA A 16 17.23 -22.03 24.75
C ALA A 16 17.36 -21.64 23.26
N PRO A 17 17.20 -22.54 22.26
CA PRO A 17 17.31 -22.12 20.85
C PRO A 17 16.11 -21.33 20.33
N LEU A 18 14.95 -21.39 20.99
CA LEU A 18 13.71 -20.73 20.55
C LEU A 18 13.68 -19.22 20.83
N LEU A 19 14.60 -18.70 21.65
CA LEU A 19 14.67 -17.28 22.02
C LEU A 19 15.71 -16.48 21.21
N ALA A 20 16.39 -17.13 20.26
CA ALA A 20 17.41 -16.49 19.41
C ALA A 20 16.89 -16.13 18.00
N GLY A 21 15.62 -16.41 17.70
CA GLY A 21 14.98 -15.89 16.50
C GLY A 21 14.66 -14.41 16.70
N GLY A 22 15.43 -13.52 16.08
CA GLY A 22 14.98 -12.15 15.85
C GLY A 22 13.74 -12.17 14.94
N PRO A 23 12.84 -11.17 15.03
CA PRO A 23 11.75 -11.07 14.07
C PRO A 23 12.34 -10.99 12.66
N ALA A 24 12.04 -11.99 11.82
CA ALA A 24 12.21 -11.85 10.39
C ALA A 24 10.99 -11.05 9.91
N LEU A 25 11.14 -9.73 9.80
CA LEU A 25 10.14 -8.92 9.14
C LEU A 25 10.32 -9.15 7.63
N ALA A 26 9.48 -10.01 7.07
CA ALA A 26 9.41 -10.17 5.62
C ALA A 26 8.76 -8.90 5.05
N GLN A 27 9.59 -8.01 4.52
CA GLN A 27 9.12 -6.87 3.75
C GLN A 27 8.56 -7.40 2.41
N PRO A 28 7.39 -6.96 1.97
CA PRO A 28 6.87 -7.37 0.67
C PRO A 28 7.80 -6.96 -0.48
N THR A 29 7.80 -7.79 -1.52
CA THR A 29 8.55 -7.59 -2.76
C THR A 29 8.13 -6.29 -3.43
N LEU A 30 6.82 -6.05 -3.59
CA LEU A 30 6.27 -4.81 -4.16
C LEU A 30 5.37 -4.11 -3.13
N GLN A 31 5.52 -2.79 -3.00
CA GLN A 31 4.74 -1.96 -2.06
C GLN A 31 4.44 -0.58 -2.66
N LEU A 32 3.37 0.07 -2.21
CA LEU A 32 3.10 1.48 -2.44
C LEU A 32 3.24 2.29 -1.15
N ASP A 33 3.61 3.57 -1.29
CA ASP A 33 3.61 4.57 -0.23
C ASP A 33 3.20 5.93 -0.81
N ILE A 34 2.68 6.82 0.02
CA ILE A 34 2.39 8.20 -0.36
C ILE A 34 3.15 9.12 0.58
N LEU A 35 3.95 10.06 0.07
CA LEU A 35 4.66 11.00 0.93
C LEU A 35 3.68 11.81 1.80
N ASN A 36 3.86 11.79 3.11
CA ASN A 36 2.94 12.34 4.12
C ASN A 36 1.52 11.73 4.12
N GLY A 37 1.36 10.56 3.52
CA GLY A 37 0.16 9.73 3.63
C GLY A 37 -0.02 9.18 5.05
N VAL A 38 -1.22 8.69 5.34
CA VAL A 38 -1.55 8.07 6.63
C VAL A 38 -2.12 6.69 6.37
N TYR A 39 -1.63 5.69 7.10
CA TYR A 39 -2.20 4.34 7.07
C TYR A 39 -3.59 4.33 7.73
N ASP A 40 -4.60 3.85 7.02
CA ASP A 40 -5.95 3.63 7.54
C ASP A 40 -6.15 2.16 7.91
N ASP A 41 -6.10 1.84 9.21
CA ASP A 41 -6.30 0.49 9.76
C ASP A 41 -7.70 -0.10 9.47
N THR A 42 -8.65 0.70 8.97
CA THR A 42 -10.01 0.23 8.63
C THR A 42 -10.07 -0.40 7.25
N THR A 43 -9.33 0.19 6.31
CA THR A 43 -9.29 -0.22 4.91
C THR A 43 -7.97 -0.85 4.53
N ASP A 44 -7.01 -0.90 5.46
CA ASP A 44 -5.65 -1.39 5.28
C ASP A 44 -4.93 -0.72 4.10
N THR A 45 -5.02 0.60 3.97
CA THR A 45 -4.43 1.33 2.83
C THR A 45 -3.77 2.63 3.29
N ILE A 46 -2.78 3.10 2.53
CA ILE A 46 -2.16 4.40 2.78
C ILE A 46 -2.95 5.47 2.04
N VAL A 47 -3.52 6.42 2.78
CA VAL A 47 -4.39 7.47 2.23
C VAL A 47 -3.64 8.79 2.13
N ALA A 48 -3.69 9.42 0.95
CA ALA A 48 -3.17 10.77 0.74
C ALA A 48 -3.89 11.79 1.63
N THR A 49 -3.14 12.73 2.21
CA THR A 49 -3.66 13.80 3.06
C THR A 49 -3.87 15.13 2.32
N SER A 50 -3.57 15.17 1.02
CA SER A 50 -3.75 16.32 0.14
C SER A 50 -4.13 15.89 -1.28
N ASP A 51 -4.75 16.79 -2.05
CA ASP A 51 -5.13 16.54 -3.45
C ASP A 51 -3.90 16.34 -4.36
N GLN A 52 -2.78 16.99 -4.02
CA GLN A 52 -1.49 16.79 -4.68
C GLN A 52 -0.57 16.00 -3.78
N PHE A 53 -0.01 14.91 -4.28
CA PHE A 53 0.88 14.04 -3.52
C PHE A 53 1.89 13.32 -4.42
N THR A 54 2.93 12.78 -3.79
CA THR A 54 3.89 11.90 -4.44
C THR A 54 3.56 10.46 -4.06
N LEU A 55 3.17 9.66 -5.04
CA LEU A 55 3.03 8.21 -4.92
C LEU A 55 4.40 7.57 -5.19
N TYR A 56 4.81 6.65 -4.33
CA TYR A 56 6.01 5.85 -4.52
C TYR A 56 5.62 4.41 -4.82
N ALA A 57 6.24 3.85 -5.86
CA ALA A 57 6.34 2.40 -6.01
C ALA A 57 7.67 1.95 -5.42
N LEU A 58 7.66 0.85 -4.67
CA LEU A 58 8.83 0.34 -3.96
C LEU A 58 9.02 -1.14 -4.30
N LEU A 59 10.26 -1.52 -4.61
CA LEU A 59 10.62 -2.88 -4.97
C LEU A 59 11.80 -3.38 -4.13
N ILE A 60 11.64 -4.54 -3.51
CA ILE A 60 12.74 -5.38 -3.03
C ILE A 60 12.80 -6.59 -3.96
N PRO A 61 13.73 -6.63 -4.94
CA PRO A 61 13.77 -7.71 -5.92
C PRO A 61 13.99 -9.07 -5.26
N ASP A 62 13.34 -10.10 -5.79
CA ASP A 62 13.52 -11.48 -5.40
C ASP A 62 13.84 -12.37 -6.62
N GLN A 63 13.58 -13.67 -6.52
CA GLN A 63 13.89 -14.62 -7.60
C GLN A 63 12.86 -14.57 -8.76
N ASP A 64 11.65 -14.08 -8.47
CA ASP A 64 10.48 -14.12 -9.35
C ASP A 64 10.17 -12.70 -9.89
N THR A 65 10.50 -11.65 -9.13
CA THR A 65 10.36 -10.24 -9.53
C THR A 65 11.69 -9.50 -9.46
N THR A 66 12.11 -8.91 -10.58
CA THR A 66 13.42 -8.31 -10.80
C THR A 66 13.31 -6.90 -11.39
N LEU A 67 14.44 -6.18 -11.43
CA LEU A 67 14.52 -4.87 -12.09
C LEU A 67 14.33 -4.90 -13.61
N ALA A 68 14.41 -6.09 -14.23
CA ALA A 68 14.21 -6.24 -15.66
C ALA A 68 12.73 -6.27 -16.06
N ASP A 69 11.84 -6.46 -15.08
CA ASP A 69 10.42 -6.60 -15.32
C ASP A 69 9.75 -5.25 -15.58
N THR A 70 8.59 -5.32 -16.23
CA THR A 70 7.72 -4.15 -16.42
C THR A 70 6.64 -4.17 -15.37
N PHE A 71 6.53 -3.05 -14.65
CA PHE A 71 5.57 -2.85 -13.59
C PHE A 71 4.44 -1.95 -14.08
N TYR A 72 3.29 -2.06 -13.43
CA TYR A 72 2.11 -1.29 -13.76
C TYR A 72 1.53 -0.68 -12.48
N ILE A 73 1.22 0.61 -12.53
CA ILE A 73 0.31 1.24 -11.56
C ILE A 73 -1.08 1.23 -12.19
N SER A 74 -2.03 0.53 -11.57
CA SER A 74 -3.45 0.69 -11.88
C SER A 74 -4.03 1.80 -11.02
N ALA A 75 -4.75 2.72 -11.65
CA ALA A 75 -5.46 3.80 -11.00
C ALA A 75 -6.95 3.61 -11.24
N ALA A 76 -7.72 3.26 -10.20
CA ALA A 76 -9.14 2.93 -10.28
C ALA A 76 -10.00 3.89 -9.47
N ILE A 77 -11.16 4.30 -10.00
CA ILE A 77 -12.05 5.21 -9.27
C ILE A 77 -12.83 4.48 -8.17
N THR A 78 -12.90 5.11 -6.99
CA THR A 78 -13.66 4.65 -5.82
C THR A 78 -14.44 5.82 -5.17
N PRO A 79 -15.64 5.62 -4.60
CA PRO A 79 -16.41 4.39 -4.61
C PRO A 79 -16.82 3.98 -6.03
N LYS A 80 -17.04 2.68 -6.22
CA LYS A 80 -17.42 2.09 -7.51
C LYS A 80 -18.52 2.90 -8.20
N VAL A 81 -18.29 3.25 -9.46
CA VAL A 81 -19.23 4.00 -10.29
C VAL A 81 -19.21 3.48 -11.72
N GLY A 82 -20.39 3.46 -12.33
CA GLY A 82 -20.56 3.28 -13.76
C GLY A 82 -21.25 2.00 -14.22
N PRO A 83 -21.25 1.74 -15.56
CA PRO A 83 -20.74 2.67 -16.58
C PRO A 83 -21.57 3.96 -16.57
N ALA A 84 -20.89 5.10 -16.36
CA ALA A 84 -21.54 6.39 -16.13
C ALA A 84 -21.57 7.20 -17.43
N ASN A 85 -22.67 7.92 -17.65
CA ASN A 85 -22.80 8.85 -18.78
C ASN A 85 -22.55 10.31 -18.36
N SER A 86 -22.09 10.52 -17.13
CA SER A 86 -21.83 11.83 -16.54
C SER A 86 -20.34 11.97 -16.26
N ASP A 87 -19.80 13.15 -16.55
CA ASP A 87 -18.46 13.58 -16.16
C ASP A 87 -18.20 13.29 -14.67
N LEU A 88 -17.04 12.70 -14.38
CA LEU A 88 -16.57 12.37 -13.03
C LEU A 88 -15.32 13.19 -12.66
N GLY A 89 -14.92 14.14 -13.50
CA GLY A 89 -13.72 14.93 -13.38
C GLY A 89 -12.50 14.26 -13.98
N SER A 90 -11.33 14.76 -13.58
CA SER A 90 -10.03 14.33 -14.07
C SER A 90 -8.98 14.34 -12.96
N PHE A 91 -7.91 13.58 -13.14
CA PHE A 91 -6.72 13.69 -12.30
C PHE A 91 -5.49 13.83 -13.20
N THR A 92 -4.35 14.17 -12.60
CA THR A 92 -3.06 14.12 -13.32
C THR A 92 -2.15 13.07 -12.72
N PHE A 93 -1.41 12.38 -13.60
CA PHE A 93 -0.38 11.42 -13.25
C PHE A 93 0.90 11.75 -14.02
N ASN A 94 1.96 12.12 -13.31
CA ASN A 94 3.21 12.63 -13.88
C ASN A 94 3.01 13.74 -14.93
N GLY A 95 2.08 14.67 -14.63
CA GLY A 95 1.75 15.79 -15.50
C GLY A 95 0.86 15.46 -16.71
N THR A 96 0.45 14.19 -16.87
CA THR A 96 -0.54 13.79 -17.87
C THR A 96 -1.94 13.86 -17.26
N THR A 97 -2.84 14.64 -17.86
CA THR A 97 -4.25 14.69 -17.44
C THR A 97 -5.01 13.48 -17.97
N ILE A 98 -5.80 12.86 -17.11
CA ILE A 98 -6.66 11.71 -17.38
C ILE A 98 -8.11 12.11 -17.07
N ASP A 99 -8.96 12.20 -18.09
CA ASP A 99 -10.41 12.32 -17.91
C ASP A 99 -10.98 10.95 -17.53
N VAL A 100 -11.67 10.87 -16.39
CA VAL A 100 -12.11 9.59 -15.83
C VAL A 100 -13.05 8.85 -16.77
N THR A 101 -13.91 9.57 -17.49
CA THR A 101 -14.94 8.95 -18.32
C THR A 101 -14.52 8.77 -19.77
N ALA A 102 -13.56 9.56 -20.24
CA ALA A 102 -13.08 9.51 -21.62
C ALA A 102 -11.79 8.70 -21.80
N ASP A 103 -10.88 8.73 -20.82
CA ASP A 103 -9.53 8.16 -20.95
C ASP A 103 -9.34 6.85 -20.16
N MET A 104 -10.26 6.49 -19.26
CA MET A 104 -10.21 5.24 -18.49
C MET A 104 -11.10 4.15 -19.10
N VAL A 105 -10.73 2.90 -18.87
CA VAL A 105 -11.51 1.72 -19.29
C VAL A 105 -12.46 1.32 -18.16
N TYR A 106 -13.70 0.98 -18.49
CA TYR A 106 -14.63 0.41 -17.51
C TYR A 106 -14.47 -1.12 -17.48
N GLY A 107 -14.03 -1.67 -16.36
CA GLY A 107 -13.73 -3.11 -16.23
C GLY A 107 -12.98 -3.46 -14.94
N THR A 108 -12.15 -4.51 -15.02
CA THR A 108 -11.23 -4.95 -13.95
C THR A 108 -9.82 -5.02 -14.53
N ALA A 109 -8.80 -4.60 -13.78
CA ALA A 109 -7.41 -4.72 -14.21
C ALA A 109 -6.94 -6.19 -14.20
N PRO A 110 -6.05 -6.60 -15.13
CA PRO A 110 -5.30 -5.76 -16.06
C PRO A 110 -6.04 -5.36 -17.35
N ILE A 111 -5.53 -4.36 -18.10
CA ILE A 111 -6.02 -4.09 -19.46
C ILE A 111 -5.53 -5.19 -20.40
N GLU A 112 -6.47 -5.89 -21.02
CA GLU A 112 -6.22 -6.91 -22.02
C GLU A 112 -7.31 -6.95 -23.11
N ALA A 113 -7.19 -7.87 -24.07
CA ALA A 113 -8.09 -7.93 -25.22
C ALA A 113 -9.51 -8.43 -24.84
N ASP A 114 -9.60 -9.27 -23.83
CA ASP A 114 -10.87 -9.72 -23.23
C ASP A 114 -11.03 -9.08 -21.86
N LEU A 115 -11.91 -8.09 -21.73
CA LEU A 115 -12.10 -7.38 -20.45
C LEU A 115 -12.96 -8.18 -19.46
N THR A 116 -13.29 -9.44 -19.75
CA THR A 116 -14.06 -10.27 -18.82
C THR A 116 -13.17 -10.82 -17.72
N HIS A 117 -13.51 -10.46 -16.48
CA HIS A 117 -12.68 -10.86 -15.35
C HIS A 117 -12.47 -12.38 -15.22
N ASP A 118 -11.24 -12.75 -14.91
CA ASP A 118 -10.81 -14.13 -14.76
C ASP A 118 -9.96 -14.36 -13.47
N PRO A 119 -9.59 -15.61 -13.12
CA PRO A 119 -8.81 -15.88 -11.90
C PRO A 119 -7.36 -15.38 -11.88
N GLY A 120 -6.79 -14.95 -13.01
CA GLY A 120 -5.45 -14.39 -13.18
C GLY A 120 -5.39 -12.86 -13.01
N ASP A 121 -6.54 -12.18 -13.05
CA ASP A 121 -6.68 -10.74 -12.79
C ASP A 121 -6.40 -10.34 -11.33
N LEU A 122 -6.33 -9.01 -11.08
CA LEU A 122 -6.32 -8.51 -9.71
C LEU A 122 -7.55 -9.05 -8.96
N PRO A 123 -7.36 -9.55 -7.72
CA PRO A 123 -8.48 -9.89 -6.86
C PRO A 123 -9.42 -8.69 -6.83
N LYS A 124 -10.70 -8.89 -7.13
CA LYS A 124 -11.68 -7.79 -7.23
C LYS A 124 -11.66 -6.95 -5.95
N HIS A 125 -10.96 -5.82 -5.93
CA HIS A 125 -11.00 -4.85 -4.85
C HIS A 125 -12.45 -4.35 -4.77
N GLY A 126 -13.24 -4.96 -3.89
CA GLY A 126 -14.66 -4.69 -3.79
C GLY A 126 -15.50 -5.12 -5.01
N ILE A 127 -15.43 -6.41 -5.40
CA ILE A 127 -16.48 -7.17 -6.12
C ILE A 127 -17.03 -6.66 -7.47
N PHE A 128 -16.63 -5.50 -8.01
CA PHE A 128 -17.29 -4.96 -9.21
C PHE A 128 -16.41 -4.06 -10.09
N GLU A 129 -16.67 -4.12 -11.40
CA GLU A 129 -16.08 -3.25 -12.43
C GLU A 129 -16.23 -1.75 -12.09
N THR A 130 -15.20 -0.98 -12.39
CA THR A 130 -15.16 0.47 -12.25
C THR A 130 -14.30 1.07 -13.38
N PHE A 131 -14.22 2.40 -13.47
CA PHE A 131 -13.26 3.02 -14.38
C PHE A 131 -11.83 2.88 -13.83
N TYR A 132 -10.91 2.35 -14.64
CA TYR A 132 -9.48 2.22 -14.32
C TYR A 132 -8.59 2.56 -15.52
N THR A 133 -7.34 2.95 -15.25
CA THR A 133 -6.30 3.10 -16.26
C THR A 133 -4.97 2.60 -15.70
N GLU A 134 -3.98 2.37 -16.57
CA GLU A 134 -2.72 1.76 -16.20
C GLU A 134 -1.52 2.53 -16.72
N PHE A 135 -0.50 2.62 -15.88
CA PHE A 135 0.76 3.29 -16.20
C PHE A 135 1.89 2.28 -16.09
N ALA A 136 2.49 1.93 -17.23
CA ALA A 136 3.66 1.06 -17.26
C ALA A 136 4.92 1.83 -16.86
N PHE A 137 5.79 1.21 -16.07
CA PHE A 137 7.07 1.77 -15.65
C PHE A 137 8.12 0.67 -15.38
N THR A 138 9.36 1.12 -15.17
CA THR A 138 10.50 0.28 -14.77
C THR A 138 11.27 1.01 -13.68
N PHE A 139 11.86 0.29 -12.73
CA PHE A 139 12.71 0.88 -11.71
C PHE A 139 14.08 1.28 -12.28
N ASP A 140 14.54 2.50 -11.98
CA ASP A 140 15.91 2.92 -12.23
C ASP A 140 16.85 2.21 -11.23
N PRO A 141 17.85 1.44 -11.68
CA PRO A 141 18.80 0.77 -10.79
C PRO A 141 19.64 1.75 -9.95
N ASN A 142 19.61 3.06 -10.23
CA ASN A 142 20.28 4.09 -9.44
C ASN A 142 19.39 4.66 -8.32
N ASN A 143 18.08 4.41 -8.36
CA ASN A 143 17.12 4.87 -7.34
C ASN A 143 17.02 3.84 -6.22
N THR A 144 18.00 3.84 -5.31
CA THR A 144 18.07 2.89 -4.19
C THR A 144 17.81 3.57 -2.84
N ALA A 145 17.17 2.84 -1.92
CA ALA A 145 16.77 3.30 -0.60
C ALA A 145 16.96 2.22 0.48
N LEU A 146 17.03 2.68 1.73
CA LEU A 146 16.91 1.79 2.89
C LEU A 146 15.53 1.11 2.84
N ALA A 147 15.53 -0.22 2.94
CA ALA A 147 14.29 -0.98 2.87
C ALA A 147 13.45 -0.79 4.13
N TYR A 148 12.17 -0.53 3.95
CA TYR A 148 11.19 -0.35 5.02
C TYR A 148 9.88 -1.08 4.67
N ASN A 149 8.95 -1.11 5.63
CA ASN A 149 7.62 -1.66 5.43
C ASN A 149 6.62 -0.49 5.45
N THR A 150 5.88 -0.27 4.35
CA THR A 150 4.99 0.89 4.25
C THR A 150 3.78 0.80 5.17
N GLN A 151 3.38 -0.39 5.60
CA GLN A 151 2.37 -0.57 6.63
C GLN A 151 2.85 -0.06 8.00
N ASP A 152 4.10 -0.33 8.36
CA ASP A 152 4.67 0.02 9.67
C ASP A 152 5.16 1.49 9.71
N ASP A 153 5.67 1.99 8.58
CA ASP A 153 6.33 3.29 8.43
C ASP A 153 5.67 4.14 7.32
N ALA A 154 4.33 4.13 7.22
CA ALA A 154 3.58 4.86 6.21
C ALA A 154 3.90 6.35 6.18
N GLY A 155 3.90 6.93 4.98
CA GLY A 155 4.01 8.38 4.82
C GLY A 155 5.43 8.93 4.86
N GLN A 156 6.44 8.10 5.18
CA GLN A 156 7.83 8.55 5.27
C GLN A 156 8.44 8.79 3.88
N GLY A 157 8.03 8.01 2.89
CA GLY A 157 8.73 7.90 1.62
C GLY A 157 10.11 7.21 1.75
N PRO A 158 10.74 6.88 0.62
CA PRO A 158 12.04 6.22 0.61
C PRO A 158 13.13 7.12 1.20
N THR A 159 14.02 6.54 2.02
CA THR A 159 15.27 7.20 2.44
C THR A 159 16.39 6.79 1.50
N PRO A 160 16.87 7.65 0.59
CA PRO A 160 17.86 7.27 -0.42
C PRO A 160 19.18 6.82 0.20
N ASP A 161 19.70 5.68 -0.27
CA ASP A 161 20.99 5.11 0.12
C ASP A 161 21.58 4.35 -1.07
N ALA A 162 22.81 4.69 -1.47
CA ALA A 162 23.52 4.04 -2.57
C ALA A 162 23.82 2.54 -2.34
N ASN A 163 23.72 2.06 -1.09
CA ASN A 163 23.83 0.64 -0.72
C ASN A 163 22.47 0.07 -0.26
N GLY A 164 21.39 0.79 -0.52
CA GLY A 164 20.03 0.36 -0.24
C GLY A 164 19.67 -0.92 -0.99
N THR A 165 18.79 -1.72 -0.40
CA THR A 165 18.29 -2.97 -0.99
C THR A 165 16.91 -2.82 -1.62
N MET A 166 16.25 -1.69 -1.39
CA MET A 166 14.96 -1.33 -1.98
C MET A 166 15.19 -0.34 -3.11
N TYR A 167 14.43 -0.48 -4.18
CA TYR A 167 14.37 0.45 -5.30
C TYR A 167 13.06 1.23 -5.24
N PHE A 168 13.06 2.44 -5.76
CA PHE A 168 11.86 3.28 -5.76
C PHE A 168 11.70 4.05 -7.06
N GLU A 169 10.45 4.30 -7.44
CA GLU A 169 10.06 5.27 -8.46
C GLU A 169 8.97 6.17 -7.90
N ASP A 170 8.98 7.43 -8.31
CA ASP A 170 8.05 8.44 -7.83
C ASP A 170 7.13 8.98 -8.93
N PHE A 171 5.88 9.21 -8.54
CA PHE A 171 4.83 9.69 -9.41
C PHE A 171 4.13 10.88 -8.76
N LEU A 172 4.13 12.02 -9.45
CA LEU A 172 3.35 13.19 -9.03
C LEU A 172 1.89 12.99 -9.44
N VAL A 173 1.01 12.99 -8.44
CA VAL A 173 -0.42 12.83 -8.62
C VAL A 173 -1.15 14.08 -8.16
N ASP A 174 -2.14 14.52 -8.93
CA ASP A 174 -3.06 15.61 -8.57
C ASP A 174 -4.51 15.19 -8.83
N VAL A 175 -5.30 15.03 -7.77
CA VAL A 175 -6.73 14.68 -7.84
C VAL A 175 -7.65 15.88 -7.60
N SER A 176 -7.14 17.11 -7.61
CA SER A 176 -7.96 18.32 -7.39
C SER A 176 -9.03 18.54 -8.48
N GLY A 177 -8.83 17.97 -9.67
CA GLY A 177 -9.81 17.99 -10.76
C GLY A 177 -10.87 16.90 -10.67
N LEU A 178 -10.82 16.02 -9.67
CA LEU A 178 -11.73 14.89 -9.51
C LEU A 178 -12.98 15.33 -8.74
N ASP A 179 -14.16 14.94 -9.20
CA ASP A 179 -15.40 15.32 -8.54
C ASP A 179 -15.55 14.62 -7.18
N SER A 180 -16.05 15.36 -6.17
CA SER A 180 -16.47 14.75 -4.91
C SER A 180 -17.73 13.89 -5.13
N PRO A 181 -17.84 12.68 -4.56
CA PRO A 181 -17.04 12.15 -3.44
C PRO A 181 -15.95 11.15 -3.87
N TYR A 182 -15.49 11.20 -5.12
CA TYR A 182 -14.62 10.18 -5.67
C TYR A 182 -13.17 10.34 -5.24
N ARG A 183 -12.45 9.22 -5.35
CA ARG A 183 -11.03 9.01 -5.05
C ARG A 183 -10.45 8.09 -6.11
N ILE A 184 -9.13 8.05 -6.18
CA ILE A 184 -8.37 7.10 -7.00
C ILE A 184 -7.69 6.11 -6.04
N HIS A 185 -8.01 4.83 -6.18
CA HIS A 185 -7.27 3.74 -5.56
C HIS A 185 -6.13 3.33 -6.50
N PHE A 186 -4.95 3.07 -5.92
CA PHE A 186 -3.75 2.70 -6.63
C PHE A 186 -3.32 1.31 -6.21
N ASP A 187 -3.12 0.49 -7.22
CA ASP A 187 -2.64 -0.88 -7.16
C ASP A 187 -1.36 -0.97 -7.97
N ALA A 188 -0.39 -1.82 -7.57
CA ALA A 188 0.77 -2.08 -8.40
C ALA A 188 1.06 -3.56 -8.58
N TYR A 189 1.46 -3.94 -9.79
CA TYR A 189 1.71 -5.33 -10.15
C TYR A 189 2.62 -5.49 -11.37
N THR A 190 3.04 -6.73 -11.62
CA THR A 190 3.66 -7.18 -12.87
C THR A 190 2.68 -8.03 -13.68
N LYS A 191 2.86 -8.04 -15.00
CA LYS A 191 2.01 -8.80 -15.94
C LYS A 191 2.79 -9.93 -16.58
N ILE A 192 2.15 -11.08 -16.76
CA ILE A 192 2.65 -12.20 -17.55
C ILE A 192 1.63 -12.64 -18.59
N ALA A 193 2.08 -12.88 -19.82
CA ALA A 193 1.19 -13.42 -20.85
C ALA A 193 1.03 -14.93 -20.67
N VAL A 194 -0.18 -15.40 -20.35
CA VAL A 194 -0.50 -16.81 -20.13
C VAL A 194 -1.55 -17.24 -21.15
N ASN A 195 -1.18 -18.14 -22.06
CA ASN A 195 -2.11 -18.71 -23.06
C ASN A 195 -2.87 -17.70 -23.96
N GLY A 196 -2.40 -16.46 -24.07
CA GLY A 196 -3.04 -15.39 -24.85
C GLY A 196 -3.85 -14.40 -24.01
N ASP A 197 -3.95 -14.64 -22.70
CA ASP A 197 -4.37 -13.71 -21.64
C ASP A 197 -3.18 -13.00 -21.02
N ILE A 198 -3.46 -11.94 -20.28
CA ILE A 198 -2.53 -11.21 -19.44
C ILE A 198 -2.92 -11.46 -17.98
N ASP A 199 -2.16 -12.32 -17.30
CA ASP A 199 -2.34 -12.58 -15.87
C ASP A 199 -1.41 -11.67 -15.06
N ILE A 200 -1.71 -11.56 -13.76
CA ILE A 200 -0.86 -10.89 -12.78
C ILE A 200 0.09 -11.88 -12.13
N GLU A 201 1.38 -11.53 -12.15
CA GLU A 201 2.45 -12.39 -11.64
C GLU A 201 2.82 -12.05 -10.19
N GLU A 202 3.08 -10.77 -9.92
CA GLU A 202 3.34 -10.24 -8.57
C GLU A 202 2.43 -9.03 -8.33
N PHE A 203 1.88 -8.92 -7.12
CA PHE A 203 0.96 -7.85 -6.73
C PHE A 203 1.30 -7.30 -5.34
N VAL A 204 1.16 -5.99 -5.16
CA VAL A 204 1.24 -5.34 -3.86
C VAL A 204 0.24 -5.98 -2.89
N PRO A 205 0.65 -6.41 -1.69
CA PRO A 205 -0.31 -6.92 -0.72
C PRO A 205 -1.33 -5.83 -0.35
N PRO A 206 -2.59 -6.15 -0.07
CA PRO A 206 -3.61 -5.13 0.18
C PRO A 206 -3.23 -4.11 1.27
N SER A 207 -2.53 -4.56 2.31
CA SER A 207 -1.98 -3.71 3.40
C SER A 207 -0.88 -2.74 2.98
N HIS A 208 -0.54 -2.71 1.69
CA HIS A 208 0.55 -1.92 1.10
C HIS A 208 0.07 -1.12 -0.10
N ASP A 209 -1.23 -1.09 -0.35
CA ASP A 209 -1.86 -0.28 -1.40
C ASP A 209 -1.92 1.20 -1.01
N ALA A 210 -2.26 2.04 -1.99
CA ALA A 210 -2.40 3.47 -1.81
C ALA A 210 -3.76 3.98 -2.30
N GLU A 211 -4.29 5.01 -1.66
CA GLU A 211 -5.53 5.67 -2.07
C GLU A 211 -5.35 7.18 -2.01
N SER A 212 -5.88 7.90 -3.00
CA SER A 212 -6.05 9.34 -2.87
C SER A 212 -7.08 9.63 -1.77
N GLY A 213 -7.02 10.80 -1.17
CA GLY A 213 -8.19 11.28 -0.44
C GLY A 213 -9.34 11.68 -1.40
N VAL A 214 -10.49 12.11 -0.85
CA VAL A 214 -11.63 12.68 -1.60
C VAL A 214 -11.18 13.88 -2.45
N GLY A 215 -11.48 13.89 -3.74
CA GLY A 215 -11.21 15.06 -4.59
C GLY A 215 -11.85 16.34 -4.04
N ASN A 216 -11.22 17.49 -4.29
CA ASN A 216 -11.61 18.81 -3.78
C ASN A 216 -11.44 19.03 -2.26
N GLY A 217 -10.48 18.36 -1.61
CA GLY A 217 -9.96 18.74 -0.30
C GLY A 217 -10.81 18.43 0.94
N ASP A 218 -11.80 17.52 0.87
CA ASP A 218 -12.55 17.06 2.07
C ASP A 218 -11.91 15.80 2.67
N HIS A 219 -10.69 15.94 3.23
CA HIS A 219 -9.99 14.83 3.90
C HIS A 219 -10.17 14.91 5.41
N ARG A 220 -11.10 14.10 5.93
CA ARG A 220 -11.18 13.79 7.36
C ARG A 220 -10.78 12.34 7.58
N VAL A 221 -9.49 12.06 7.64
CA VAL A 221 -9.03 10.86 8.35
C VAL A 221 -9.29 11.14 9.84
N PRO A 222 -10.18 10.40 10.53
CA PRO A 222 -10.40 10.59 11.95
C PRO A 222 -9.08 10.37 12.69
N GLU A 223 -8.67 11.31 13.54
CA GLU A 223 -7.47 11.13 14.37
C GLU A 223 -7.57 9.80 15.13
N PRO A 224 -6.49 8.99 15.19
CA PRO A 224 -6.52 7.72 15.88
C PRO A 224 -7.05 7.89 17.30
N GLY A 225 -8.09 7.12 17.67
CA GLY A 225 -8.68 7.15 19.01
C GLY A 225 -7.69 6.87 20.15
N THR A 226 -6.49 6.40 19.81
CA THR A 226 -5.33 6.24 20.70
C THR A 226 -4.86 7.56 21.32
N MET A 227 -4.95 8.69 20.61
CA MET A 227 -4.62 10.01 21.17
C MET A 227 -5.64 10.45 22.23
N ALA A 228 -6.93 10.19 21.99
CA ALA A 228 -7.96 10.39 23.00
C ALA A 228 -7.77 9.45 24.20
N LEU A 229 -7.36 8.20 23.97
CA LEU A 229 -7.10 7.22 25.02
C LEU A 229 -5.85 7.58 25.85
N LEU A 230 -4.78 8.05 25.21
CA LEU A 230 -3.56 8.54 25.87
C LEU A 230 -3.85 9.80 26.68
N GLY A 231 -4.63 10.73 26.12
CA GLY A 231 -5.12 11.91 26.84
C GLY A 231 -5.96 11.54 28.07
N ALA A 232 -6.87 10.56 27.92
CA ALA A 232 -7.67 10.05 29.04
C ALA A 232 -6.81 9.36 30.11
N ALA A 233 -5.82 8.55 29.70
CA ALA A 233 -4.91 7.87 30.61
C ALA A 233 -4.04 8.85 31.41
N LEU A 234 -3.52 9.91 30.78
CA LEU A 234 -2.75 10.96 31.45
C LEU A 234 -3.63 11.74 32.44
N CYS A 235 -4.87 12.06 32.08
CA CYS A 235 -5.83 12.71 32.98
C CYS A 235 -6.14 11.84 34.22
N MET A 236 -6.38 10.55 34.03
CA MET A 236 -6.61 9.62 35.13
C MET A 236 -5.38 9.46 36.03
N GLY A 237 -4.18 9.36 35.45
CA GLY A 237 -2.92 9.30 36.21
C GLY A 237 -2.68 10.54 37.08
N ALA A 238 -3.01 11.73 36.57
CA ALA A 238 -2.89 12.99 37.32
C ALA A 238 -3.88 13.06 38.50
N VAL A 239 -5.11 12.55 38.32
CA VAL A 239 -6.12 12.46 39.38
C VAL A 239 -5.67 11.50 40.47
N VAL A 240 -5.19 10.30 40.13
CA VAL A 240 -4.71 9.30 41.10
C VAL A 240 -3.51 9.81 41.90
N ARG A 241 -2.61 10.59 41.29
CA ARG A 241 -1.47 11.22 41.99
C ARG A 241 -1.92 12.27 43.02
N ARG A 242 -3.04 12.95 42.78
CA ARG A 242 -3.59 13.97 43.68
C ARG A 242 -4.22 13.40 44.96
N TYR A 243 -4.62 12.13 44.94
CA TYR A 243 -5.20 11.42 46.09
C TYR A 243 -4.18 10.57 46.89
N ARG A 244 -2.88 10.63 46.53
CA ARG A 244 -1.77 9.93 47.23
C ARG A 244 -0.82 10.88 47.98
N LEU A 245 -1.23 12.13 48.21
CA LEU A 245 -0.60 13.10 49.12
C LEU A 245 -1.60 13.44 50.23
#